data_AF-A0A9E5AVQ3-F1
#
_entry.id   AF-A0A9E5AVQ3-F1
#
_cell.length_a   1.000
_cell.length_b   1.000
_cell.length_c   1.000
_cell.angle_alpha   90.00
_cell.angle_beta   90.00
_cell.angle_gamma   90.00
#
_symmetry.space_group_name_H-M   'P 1'
#
loop_
_entity.id
_entity.type
_entity.pdbx_description
1 polymer ?
#
loop_
_entity_poly.entity_id
_entity_poly.type
_entity_poly.pdbx_seq_one_letter_code
_entity_poly.pdbx_strand_id
1 'polypeptide(L)'
;MPGLEQGERKPIQPMKRAGLFVTDTARTLKANIAHVFDGGDSEVDYGLAIAIIRRSAGPYSKTTWEKRDKKEQNKEIDRISRTIHLLRQGLEDPQKSTQTIDSLANLTKFADEIDDVQKARLPAKQINQLLAMSLPSIQEELKGTYSKNIEMQEIVTKFLASSIITTGVRNQLKQTLRKSMEFLPEVNEWSKLGLKEALIFECGKDQDKKELIDELMKRLKGTPEEIARTSRILSVLYFNPLKIAKEESENIMGILLAQQGLNPKKIVDAWKQSGSNKDLPDKPIMRTRFMIGIGRNIEHLCRLALEKPGGAKLLWEEYGIADFGRYPVELLNEQCDTHEKNDLPYGIIISPRYDWSGAFYDDVKVFEDFFKQIHDKYRLRVVECDGKIGIARALIKLDKRYGKKHKIEFAYIGGHADGSSMDFGNDKKIGHELTVEDLKGLGLQRTSSYLTPNATIILGACKVGMAGGIGPILSTALGLEVIAPDNNSSTEAIHVDLSTGIPKFRVEYAFKDDIGQTRSYIDGIEKENG
;
A
#
# COMPACT_ATOMS: atom_id res chain seq x y z
N MET A 1 -18.28 -36.88 -41.08
CA MET A 1 -17.55 -38.01 -41.69
C MET A 1 -17.09 -38.96 -40.58
N PRO A 2 -17.22 -40.28 -40.77
CA PRO A 2 -16.87 -41.30 -39.80
C PRO A 2 -15.39 -41.74 -39.93
N GLY A 3 -14.87 -42.36 -38.87
CA GLY A 3 -13.73 -43.29 -38.93
C GLY A 3 -12.47 -42.83 -38.19
N LEU A 4 -12.06 -43.59 -37.16
CA LEU A 4 -10.79 -44.33 -37.15
C LEU A 4 -10.56 -45.09 -35.83
N GLU A 5 -10.75 -46.40 -35.94
CA GLU A 5 -9.94 -47.55 -35.50
C GLU A 5 -9.10 -47.54 -34.21
N GLN A 6 -9.27 -48.65 -33.48
CA GLN A 6 -8.51 -49.11 -32.34
C GLN A 6 -7.13 -49.65 -32.76
N GLY A 7 -6.07 -49.19 -32.09
CA GLY A 7 -4.71 -49.73 -32.21
C GLY A 7 -4.29 -50.52 -30.96
N GLU A 8 -3.88 -51.77 -31.18
CA GLU A 8 -3.34 -52.71 -30.19
C GLU A 8 -2.07 -52.19 -29.49
N ARG A 9 -1.94 -52.45 -28.18
CA ARG A 9 -0.70 -52.21 -27.42
C ARG A 9 0.07 -53.51 -27.22
N LYS A 10 1.33 -53.55 -27.69
CA LYS A 10 2.32 -54.58 -27.34
C LYS A 10 2.94 -54.31 -25.96
N PRO A 11 3.37 -55.35 -25.20
CA PRO A 11 3.92 -55.19 -23.86
C PRO A 11 5.39 -54.74 -23.91
N ILE A 12 5.74 -53.76 -23.08
CA ILE A 12 7.11 -53.27 -22.88
C ILE A 12 7.78 -54.14 -21.80
N GLN A 13 8.93 -54.75 -22.13
CA GLN A 13 9.82 -55.42 -21.17
C GLN A 13 10.61 -54.40 -20.32
N PRO A 14 10.92 -54.70 -19.03
CA PRO A 14 11.70 -53.80 -18.20
C PRO A 14 13.21 -53.93 -18.48
N MET A 15 13.84 -52.84 -18.93
CA MET A 15 15.30 -52.70 -18.98
C MET A 15 15.87 -52.45 -17.57
N LYS A 16 16.64 -53.42 -17.05
CA LYS A 16 17.58 -53.23 -15.94
C LYS A 16 18.85 -52.54 -16.46
N ARG A 17 19.03 -51.24 -16.20
CA ARG A 17 20.35 -50.54 -16.28
C ARG A 17 20.27 -49.13 -15.64
N ALA A 18 20.14 -49.07 -14.31
CA ALA A 18 20.21 -47.81 -13.55
C ALA A 18 21.47 -47.67 -12.68
N GLY A 19 22.34 -48.68 -12.64
CA GLY A 19 23.48 -48.72 -11.71
C GLY A 19 24.74 -47.96 -12.15
N LEU A 20 24.91 -47.65 -13.45
CA LEU A 20 26.15 -47.04 -13.96
C LEU A 20 26.09 -45.52 -14.20
N PHE A 21 24.90 -44.89 -14.20
CA PHE A 21 24.75 -43.45 -14.52
C PHE A 21 24.83 -42.50 -13.32
N VAL A 22 24.61 -43.02 -12.09
CA VAL A 22 24.61 -42.21 -10.85
C VAL A 22 26.03 -41.79 -10.44
N THR A 23 27.04 -42.60 -10.81
CA THR A 23 28.43 -42.40 -10.39
C THR A 23 29.13 -41.26 -11.13
N ASP A 24 28.78 -40.98 -12.38
CA ASP A 24 29.45 -39.91 -13.16
C ASP A 24 28.89 -38.52 -12.85
N THR A 25 27.60 -38.41 -12.54
CA THR A 25 26.98 -37.13 -12.15
C THR A 25 27.49 -36.66 -10.78
N ALA A 26 27.65 -37.58 -9.82
CA ALA A 26 28.25 -37.30 -8.53
C ALA A 26 29.73 -36.89 -8.65
N ARG A 27 30.47 -37.48 -9.61
CA ARG A 27 31.88 -37.17 -9.85
C ARG A 27 32.07 -35.77 -10.47
N THR A 28 31.22 -35.36 -11.41
CA THR A 28 31.21 -33.99 -11.97
C THR A 28 30.80 -32.94 -10.93
N LEU A 29 29.82 -33.26 -10.07
CA LEU A 29 29.35 -32.36 -9.01
C LEU A 29 30.43 -32.16 -7.93
N LYS A 30 31.14 -33.23 -7.56
CA LYS A 30 32.28 -33.17 -6.63
C LYS A 30 33.44 -32.33 -7.18
N ALA A 31 33.75 -32.45 -8.48
CA ALA A 31 34.80 -31.67 -9.12
C ALA A 31 34.48 -30.16 -9.20
N ASN A 32 33.23 -29.80 -9.49
CA ASN A 32 32.80 -28.39 -9.58
C ASN A 32 32.72 -27.70 -8.21
N ILE A 33 32.36 -28.44 -7.15
CA ILE A 33 32.30 -27.92 -5.78
C ILE A 33 33.72 -27.76 -5.21
N ALA A 34 34.62 -28.71 -5.46
CA ALA A 34 36.02 -28.60 -5.02
C ALA A 34 36.77 -27.42 -5.65
N HIS A 35 36.35 -26.97 -6.84
CA HIS A 35 36.97 -25.83 -7.53
C HIS A 35 36.51 -24.45 -7.01
N VAL A 36 35.38 -24.40 -6.28
CA VAL A 36 34.79 -23.19 -5.69
C VAL A 36 35.23 -22.98 -4.24
N PHE A 37 35.66 -24.05 -3.57
CA PHE A 37 36.08 -24.04 -2.17
C PHE A 37 37.49 -24.61 -2.06
N ASP A 38 38.49 -23.75 -2.22
CA ASP A 38 39.89 -24.13 -2.00
C ASP A 38 40.17 -24.16 -0.47
N GLY A 39 40.30 -25.36 0.09
CA GLY A 39 40.74 -25.62 1.46
C GLY A 39 39.61 -25.81 2.50
N GLY A 40 39.19 -27.07 2.71
CA GLY A 40 38.37 -27.49 3.86
C GLY A 40 37.69 -28.85 3.67
N ASP A 41 37.74 -29.72 4.68
CA ASP A 41 37.33 -31.13 4.63
C ASP A 41 35.87 -31.36 4.19
N SER A 42 35.69 -32.37 3.33
CA SER A 42 34.75 -32.35 2.20
C SER A 42 33.51 -33.27 2.30
N GLU A 43 32.91 -33.44 3.48
CA GLU A 43 31.62 -34.18 3.61
C GLU A 43 30.46 -33.35 4.19
N VAL A 44 30.75 -32.30 4.96
CA VAL A 44 29.75 -31.51 5.70
C VAL A 44 28.99 -30.53 4.79
N ASP A 45 29.68 -29.89 3.85
CA ASP A 45 29.08 -28.92 2.92
C ASP A 45 28.26 -29.59 1.79
N TYR A 46 28.59 -30.85 1.49
CA TYR A 46 27.90 -31.66 0.48
C TYR A 46 26.50 -32.07 0.96
N GLY A 47 26.34 -32.37 2.25
CA GLY A 47 25.05 -32.74 2.85
C GLY A 47 24.06 -31.59 2.92
N LEU A 48 24.53 -30.38 3.26
CA LEU A 48 23.70 -29.18 3.34
C LEU A 48 23.28 -28.70 1.94
N ALA A 49 24.19 -28.70 0.97
CA ALA A 49 23.88 -28.39 -0.42
C ALA A 49 22.87 -29.38 -1.02
N ILE A 50 23.03 -30.69 -0.80
CA ILE A 50 22.07 -31.70 -1.28
C ILE A 50 20.70 -31.58 -0.58
N ALA A 51 20.66 -31.26 0.72
CA ALA A 51 19.41 -31.07 1.45
C ALA A 51 18.62 -29.84 0.97
N ILE A 52 19.32 -28.74 0.68
CA ILE A 52 18.73 -27.52 0.14
C ILE A 52 18.27 -27.76 -1.31
N ILE A 53 19.10 -28.40 -2.16
CA ILE A 53 18.76 -28.70 -3.56
C ILE A 53 17.58 -29.68 -3.68
N ARG A 54 17.53 -30.73 -2.86
CA ARG A 54 16.43 -31.71 -2.87
C ARG A 54 15.09 -31.14 -2.44
N ARG A 55 15.08 -30.04 -1.66
CA ARG A 55 13.87 -29.47 -1.07
C ARG A 55 13.41 -28.20 -1.80
N SER A 56 14.33 -27.42 -2.38
CA SER A 56 14.04 -26.25 -3.24
C SER A 56 13.28 -26.61 -4.53
N ALA A 57 13.10 -27.91 -4.81
CA ALA A 57 12.33 -28.43 -5.92
C ALA A 57 10.80 -28.31 -5.77
N GLY A 58 10.25 -27.72 -4.69
CA GLY A 58 8.80 -27.56 -4.49
C GLY A 58 8.04 -28.90 -4.43
N PRO A 59 6.70 -28.95 -4.62
CA PRO A 59 5.87 -30.16 -4.44
C PRO A 59 6.03 -31.16 -5.59
N TYR A 60 7.22 -31.28 -6.14
CA TYR A 60 7.54 -32.16 -7.22
C TYR A 60 8.34 -33.34 -6.67
N SER A 61 7.72 -34.52 -6.71
CA SER A 61 8.35 -35.79 -6.35
C SER A 61 9.74 -35.92 -6.98
N LYS A 62 10.65 -36.63 -6.32
CA LYS A 62 12.03 -36.95 -6.75
C LYS A 62 12.17 -37.20 -8.27
N THR A 63 11.17 -37.83 -8.88
CA THR A 63 11.01 -38.12 -10.31
C THR A 63 10.89 -36.90 -11.23
N THR A 64 10.65 -35.70 -10.71
CA THR A 64 10.46 -34.47 -11.50
C THR A 64 11.75 -33.63 -11.53
N TRP A 65 12.48 -33.58 -10.42
CA TRP A 65 13.81 -32.99 -10.37
C TRP A 65 14.77 -33.76 -11.28
N GLU A 66 14.73 -35.10 -11.22
CA GLU A 66 15.51 -35.99 -12.10
C GLU A 66 15.17 -35.87 -13.59
N LYS A 67 14.01 -35.29 -13.93
CA LYS A 67 13.57 -35.04 -15.33
C LYS A 67 13.97 -33.67 -15.88
N ARG A 68 14.38 -32.72 -15.03
CA ARG A 68 14.89 -31.43 -15.51
C ARG A 68 16.21 -31.62 -16.21
N ASP A 69 16.45 -30.83 -17.25
CA ASP A 69 17.77 -30.82 -17.86
C ASP A 69 18.80 -30.25 -16.86
N LYS A 70 20.06 -30.62 -17.06
CA LYS A 70 21.16 -30.24 -16.19
C LYS A 70 21.37 -28.72 -16.13
N LYS A 71 20.93 -27.98 -17.16
CA LYS A 71 21.06 -26.52 -17.26
C LYS A 71 20.05 -25.83 -16.36
N GLU A 72 18.81 -26.31 -16.28
CA GLU A 72 17.80 -25.81 -15.34
C GLU A 72 18.15 -26.12 -13.89
N GLN A 73 18.66 -27.33 -13.61
CA GLN A 73 19.13 -27.69 -12.27
C GLN A 73 20.27 -26.76 -11.82
N ASN A 74 21.25 -26.52 -12.68
CA ASN A 74 22.38 -25.64 -12.37
C ASN A 74 21.95 -24.18 -12.17
N LYS A 75 20.99 -23.67 -12.97
CA LYS A 75 20.46 -22.31 -12.78
C LYS A 75 19.83 -22.11 -11.40
N GLU A 76 19.09 -23.10 -10.91
CA GLU A 76 18.44 -23.02 -9.61
C GLU A 76 19.46 -23.13 -8.47
N ILE A 77 20.47 -24.00 -8.62
CA ILE A 77 21.62 -24.09 -7.70
C ILE A 77 22.35 -22.73 -7.62
N ASP A 78 22.64 -22.11 -8.77
CA ASP A 78 23.31 -20.81 -8.82
C ASP A 78 22.47 -19.70 -8.19
N ARG A 79 21.15 -19.76 -8.29
CA ARG A 79 20.24 -18.80 -7.66
C ARG A 79 20.27 -18.93 -6.13
N ILE A 80 20.22 -20.16 -5.62
CA ILE A 80 20.28 -20.45 -4.19
C ILE A 80 21.63 -20.05 -3.61
N SER A 81 22.73 -20.46 -4.26
CA SER A 81 24.09 -20.11 -3.85
C SER A 81 24.31 -18.60 -3.82
N ARG A 82 23.80 -17.86 -4.81
CA ARG A 82 23.82 -16.38 -4.79
C ARG A 82 23.01 -15.79 -3.64
N THR A 83 21.84 -16.35 -3.35
CA THR A 83 21.00 -15.90 -2.23
C THR A 83 21.71 -16.10 -0.89
N ILE A 84 22.33 -17.26 -0.68
CA ILE A 84 23.13 -17.56 0.52
C ILE A 84 24.35 -16.64 0.62
N HIS A 85 25.03 -16.38 -0.50
CA HIS A 85 26.17 -15.48 -0.54
C HIS A 85 25.78 -14.04 -0.22
N LEU A 86 24.66 -13.53 -0.76
CA LEU A 86 24.13 -12.20 -0.47
C LEU A 86 23.68 -12.05 0.98
N LEU A 87 23.10 -13.10 1.57
CA LEU A 87 22.78 -13.14 3.00
C LEU A 87 24.04 -13.03 3.85
N ARG A 88 25.10 -13.77 3.50
CA ARG A 88 26.40 -13.69 4.19
C ARG A 88 27.04 -12.31 4.04
N GLN A 89 27.03 -11.74 2.85
CA GLN A 89 27.59 -10.40 2.60
C GLN A 89 26.85 -9.31 3.38
N GLY A 90 25.52 -9.32 3.44
CA GLY A 90 24.79 -8.31 4.21
C GLY A 90 24.79 -8.52 5.73
N LEU A 91 25.24 -9.69 6.22
CA LEU A 91 25.59 -9.89 7.63
C LEU A 91 26.92 -9.24 8.00
N GLU A 92 27.83 -9.09 7.03
CA GLU A 92 29.17 -8.52 7.19
C GLU A 92 29.24 -7.03 6.78
N ASP A 93 28.35 -6.57 5.89
CA ASP A 93 28.27 -5.20 5.36
C ASP A 93 26.85 -4.60 5.48
N PRO A 94 26.63 -3.64 6.41
CA PRO A 94 25.33 -3.00 6.64
C PRO A 94 24.74 -2.25 5.45
N GLN A 95 25.54 -1.81 4.46
CA GLN A 95 25.02 -1.12 3.27
C GLN A 95 24.25 -2.04 2.32
N LYS A 96 24.35 -3.37 2.52
CA LYS A 96 23.65 -4.40 1.73
C LYS A 96 22.42 -4.98 2.42
N SER A 97 21.99 -4.41 3.55
CA SER A 97 20.89 -4.90 4.38
C SER A 97 19.56 -5.07 3.63
N THR A 98 19.25 -4.21 2.65
CA THR A 98 18.06 -4.32 1.80
C THR A 98 18.06 -5.60 0.95
N GLN A 99 19.21 -5.99 0.40
CA GLN A 99 19.36 -7.24 -0.37
C GLN A 99 19.23 -8.48 0.53
N THR A 100 19.62 -8.37 1.80
CA THR A 100 19.43 -9.40 2.82
C THR A 100 17.96 -9.55 3.21
N ILE A 101 17.21 -8.45 3.33
CA ILE A 101 15.77 -8.46 3.62
C ILE A 101 14.98 -9.12 2.48
N ASP A 102 15.28 -8.79 1.22
CA ASP A 102 14.64 -9.42 0.06
C ASP A 102 14.96 -10.92 -0.03
N SER A 103 16.19 -11.31 0.33
CA SER A 103 16.61 -12.71 0.40
C SER A 103 15.93 -13.48 1.53
N LEU A 104 15.69 -12.84 2.68
CA LEU A 104 14.95 -13.40 3.82
C LEU A 104 13.45 -13.54 3.53
N ALA A 105 12.82 -12.57 2.87
CA ALA A 105 11.42 -12.66 2.46
C ALA A 105 11.17 -13.86 1.52
N ASN A 106 12.11 -14.13 0.61
CA ASN A 106 12.08 -15.30 -0.26
C ASN A 106 12.21 -16.64 0.50
N LEU A 107 13.00 -16.68 1.59
CA LEU A 107 13.13 -17.85 2.46
C LEU A 107 11.93 -18.06 3.38
N THR A 108 11.25 -16.98 3.79
CA THR A 108 10.08 -17.06 4.68
C THR A 108 8.88 -17.68 3.95
N LYS A 109 8.70 -17.30 2.68
CA LYS A 109 7.73 -17.94 1.77
C LYS A 109 7.95 -19.45 1.61
N PHE A 110 9.20 -19.90 1.76
CA PHE A 110 9.59 -21.30 1.70
C PHE A 110 9.30 -22.08 3.00
N ALA A 111 9.20 -21.38 4.13
CA ALA A 111 8.90 -21.97 5.43
C ALA A 111 7.40 -22.22 5.64
N ASP A 112 6.53 -21.37 5.09
CA ASP A 112 5.08 -21.52 5.17
C ASP A 112 4.56 -22.79 4.45
N GLU A 113 5.32 -23.31 3.49
CA GLU A 113 5.02 -24.56 2.78
C GLU A 113 5.38 -25.83 3.60
N ILE A 114 5.91 -25.70 4.82
CA ILE A 114 6.41 -26.82 5.66
C ILE A 114 5.37 -27.34 6.67
N ASP A 115 4.24 -26.66 6.85
CA ASP A 115 3.29 -26.91 7.95
C ASP A 115 2.59 -28.29 7.90
N ASP A 116 2.70 -29.03 6.79
CA ASP A 116 2.20 -30.40 6.64
C ASP A 116 2.99 -31.47 7.43
N VAL A 117 4.13 -31.12 8.05
CA VAL A 117 4.99 -32.08 8.79
C VAL A 117 4.54 -32.28 10.25
N GLN A 118 3.53 -31.54 10.74
CA GLN A 118 3.08 -31.55 12.14
C GLN A 118 2.44 -32.87 12.66
N LYS A 119 2.50 -33.99 11.93
CA LYS A 119 1.94 -35.28 12.38
C LYS A 119 2.90 -36.21 13.14
N ALA A 120 4.17 -35.85 13.33
CA ALA A 120 5.12 -36.65 14.12
C ALA A 120 5.15 -36.19 15.59
N ARG A 121 4.43 -36.90 16.47
CA ARG A 121 4.38 -36.64 17.92
C ARG A 121 5.74 -36.88 18.60
N LEU A 122 6.52 -35.83 18.83
CA LEU A 122 7.62 -35.82 19.81
C LEU A 122 7.18 -35.10 21.10
N PRO A 123 7.48 -35.62 22.30
CA PRO A 123 7.23 -34.93 23.56
C PRO A 123 8.01 -33.60 23.65
N ALA A 124 7.36 -32.53 24.12
CA ALA A 124 7.94 -31.18 24.20
C ALA A 124 9.30 -31.09 24.95
N LYS A 125 9.52 -31.98 25.94
CA LYS A 125 10.78 -32.04 26.69
C LYS A 125 11.97 -32.48 25.83
N GLN A 126 11.76 -33.42 24.90
CA GLN A 126 12.80 -33.87 23.97
C GLN A 126 13.08 -32.81 22.89
N ILE A 127 12.06 -32.08 22.43
CA ILE A 127 12.24 -30.97 21.49
C ILE A 127 13.14 -29.88 22.10
N ASN A 128 12.88 -29.50 23.36
CA ASN A 128 13.69 -28.48 24.03
C ASN A 128 15.13 -28.92 24.33
N GLN A 129 15.36 -30.22 24.60
CA GLN A 129 16.72 -30.77 24.73
C GLN A 129 17.46 -30.73 23.39
N LEU A 130 16.81 -31.12 22.29
CA LEU A 130 17.42 -31.11 20.96
C LEU A 130 17.71 -29.67 20.47
N LEU A 131 16.86 -28.69 20.78
CA LEU A 131 17.10 -27.28 20.42
C LEU A 131 18.28 -26.62 21.15
N ALA A 132 18.73 -27.20 22.27
CA ALA A 132 19.90 -26.73 23.01
C ALA A 132 21.23 -27.35 22.53
N MET A 133 21.16 -28.32 21.61
CA MET A 133 22.31 -29.05 21.11
C MET A 133 22.84 -28.45 19.81
N SER A 134 24.13 -28.65 19.54
CA SER A 134 24.69 -28.35 18.23
C SER A 134 24.10 -29.28 17.16
N LEU A 135 23.98 -28.82 15.91
CA LEU A 135 23.43 -29.64 14.82
C LEU A 135 24.13 -31.02 14.68
N PRO A 136 25.46 -31.14 14.83
CA PRO A 136 26.14 -32.44 14.91
C PRO A 136 25.66 -33.31 16.07
N SER A 137 25.52 -32.76 17.27
CA SER A 137 25.07 -33.49 18.45
C SER A 137 23.62 -33.97 18.31
N ILE A 138 22.75 -33.17 17.67
CA ILE A 138 21.39 -33.57 17.33
C ILE A 138 21.39 -34.78 16.38
N GLN A 139 22.24 -34.74 15.34
CA GLN A 139 22.34 -35.84 14.37
C GLN A 139 22.83 -37.13 15.02
N GLU A 140 23.74 -37.04 15.98
CA GLU A 140 24.29 -38.19 16.70
C GLU A 140 23.28 -38.80 17.69
N GLU A 141 22.55 -37.96 18.43
CA GLU A 141 21.44 -38.37 19.31
C GLU A 141 20.32 -39.09 18.53
N LEU A 142 19.97 -38.58 17.35
CA LEU A 142 18.96 -39.18 16.46
C LEU A 142 19.45 -40.45 15.78
N LYS A 143 20.75 -40.53 15.48
CA LYS A 143 21.40 -41.77 15.02
C LYS A 143 21.26 -42.88 16.06
N GLY A 144 21.49 -42.58 17.33
CA GLY A 144 21.31 -43.54 18.42
C GLY A 144 19.86 -43.95 18.62
N THR A 145 18.96 -42.98 18.70
CA THR A 145 17.55 -43.18 19.08
C THR A 145 16.71 -43.86 17.99
N TYR A 146 17.00 -43.60 16.72
CA TYR A 146 16.20 -44.06 15.57
C TYR A 146 17.00 -44.90 14.57
N SER A 147 18.13 -45.49 14.98
CA SER A 147 19.07 -46.26 14.13
C SER A 147 18.42 -47.29 13.20
N LYS A 148 17.24 -47.80 13.54
CA LYS A 148 16.51 -48.82 12.76
C LYS A 148 15.41 -48.26 11.85
N ASN A 149 15.10 -46.97 11.90
CA ASN A 149 14.05 -46.36 11.10
C ASN A 149 14.58 -45.08 10.43
N ILE A 150 15.23 -45.29 9.28
CA ILE A 150 15.83 -44.25 8.43
C ILE A 150 14.80 -43.19 8.01
N GLU A 151 13.54 -43.60 7.81
CA GLU A 151 12.45 -42.70 7.42
C GLU A 151 12.10 -41.73 8.56
N MET A 152 12.05 -42.21 9.81
CA MET A 152 11.87 -41.36 10.99
C MET A 152 13.07 -40.44 11.24
N GLN A 153 14.30 -40.91 11.01
CA GLN A 153 15.49 -40.05 11.11
C GLN A 153 15.46 -38.89 10.11
N GLU A 154 15.05 -39.15 8.88
CA GLU A 154 14.89 -38.10 7.87
C GLU A 154 13.78 -37.11 8.25
N ILE A 155 12.63 -37.59 8.74
CA ILE A 155 11.51 -36.73 9.15
C ILE A 155 11.92 -35.82 10.32
N VAL A 156 12.55 -36.38 11.36
CA VAL A 156 12.97 -35.62 12.53
C VAL A 156 14.11 -34.64 12.20
N THR A 157 15.05 -35.03 11.33
CA THR A 157 16.11 -34.13 10.83
C THR A 157 15.52 -32.99 9.99
N LYS A 158 14.54 -33.28 9.12
CA LYS A 158 13.82 -32.27 8.31
C LYS A 158 13.00 -31.32 9.18
N PHE A 159 12.42 -31.81 10.27
CA PHE A 159 11.65 -31.05 11.26
C PHE A 159 12.55 -30.16 12.12
N LEU A 160 13.69 -30.66 12.60
CA LEU A 160 14.64 -29.89 13.40
C LEU A 160 15.41 -28.89 12.55
N ALA A 161 15.79 -29.22 11.31
CA ALA A 161 16.35 -28.25 10.37
C ALA A 161 15.35 -27.12 10.08
N SER A 162 14.07 -27.43 9.86
CA SER A 162 13.02 -26.42 9.74
C SER A 162 12.87 -25.61 11.03
N SER A 163 12.84 -26.23 12.21
CA SER A 163 12.68 -25.55 13.50
C SER A 163 13.88 -24.64 13.82
N ILE A 164 15.11 -25.07 13.51
CA ILE A 164 16.35 -24.30 13.68
C ILE A 164 16.42 -23.16 12.66
N ILE A 165 16.02 -23.39 11.40
CA ILE A 165 15.92 -22.33 10.38
C ILE A 165 14.86 -21.32 10.78
N THR A 166 13.69 -21.74 11.25
CA THR A 166 12.59 -20.84 11.63
C THR A 166 12.95 -20.04 12.89
N THR A 167 13.60 -20.67 13.87
CA THR A 167 14.06 -20.01 15.11
C THR A 167 15.27 -19.11 14.83
N GLY A 168 16.20 -19.55 13.99
CA GLY A 168 17.37 -18.80 13.54
C GLY A 168 17.00 -17.59 12.69
N VAL A 169 16.06 -17.75 11.76
CA VAL A 169 15.48 -16.67 10.95
C VAL A 169 14.67 -15.72 11.82
N ARG A 170 13.86 -16.20 12.79
CA ARG A 170 13.20 -15.32 13.77
C ARG A 170 14.20 -14.54 14.61
N ASN A 171 15.27 -15.18 15.07
CA ASN A 171 16.28 -14.54 15.88
C ASN A 171 17.10 -13.54 15.05
N GLN A 172 17.43 -13.86 13.81
CA GLN A 172 18.06 -12.93 12.87
C GLN A 172 17.12 -11.80 12.46
N LEU A 173 15.83 -12.05 12.23
CA LEU A 173 14.85 -11.01 11.94
C LEU A 173 14.68 -10.08 13.13
N LYS A 174 14.60 -10.63 14.35
CA LYS A 174 14.63 -9.84 15.60
C LYS A 174 15.92 -9.04 15.71
N GLN A 175 17.07 -9.62 15.39
CA GLN A 175 18.37 -8.94 15.48
C GLN A 175 18.55 -7.88 14.39
N THR A 176 18.06 -8.11 13.17
CA THR A 176 18.04 -7.18 12.05
C THR A 176 17.07 -6.04 12.32
N LEU A 177 15.85 -6.32 12.81
CA LEU A 177 14.90 -5.28 13.22
C LEU A 177 15.47 -4.45 14.38
N ARG A 178 16.13 -5.09 15.36
CA ARG A 178 16.79 -4.40 16.48
C ARG A 178 17.97 -3.54 16.00
N LYS A 179 18.79 -4.03 15.07
CA LYS A 179 19.85 -3.25 14.41
C LYS A 179 19.28 -2.12 13.55
N SER A 180 18.22 -2.34 12.79
CA SER A 180 17.53 -1.29 12.03
C SER A 180 16.93 -0.21 12.94
N MET A 181 16.52 -0.58 14.16
CA MET A 181 16.09 0.37 15.20
C MET A 181 17.27 1.14 15.84
N GLU A 182 18.49 0.60 15.82
CA GLU A 182 19.72 1.24 16.32
C GLU A 182 20.39 2.15 15.27
N PHE A 183 20.25 1.85 13.98
CA PHE A 183 20.91 2.56 12.86
C PHE A 183 20.11 3.71 12.24
N LEU A 184 18.89 3.95 12.72
CA LEU A 184 18.09 5.08 12.27
C LEU A 184 17.97 6.09 13.43
N PRO A 185 18.97 6.97 13.64
CA PRO A 185 18.96 7.98 14.70
C PRO A 185 17.80 8.99 14.59
N GLU A 186 17.06 8.98 13.47
CA GLU A 186 15.91 9.85 13.20
C GLU A 186 14.55 9.13 13.19
N VAL A 187 14.45 7.84 13.56
CA VAL A 187 13.11 7.22 13.70
C VAL A 187 12.39 7.87 14.86
N ASN A 188 11.34 8.63 14.53
CA ASN A 188 10.43 9.15 15.53
C ASN A 188 9.86 8.01 16.40
N GLU A 189 9.41 8.35 17.61
CA GLU A 189 8.91 7.38 18.59
C GLU A 189 7.83 6.44 18.02
N TRP A 190 7.08 6.91 17.03
CA TRP A 190 5.97 6.19 16.41
C TRP A 190 6.41 4.99 15.59
N SER A 191 7.43 5.11 14.74
CA SER A 191 7.86 3.93 13.98
C SER A 191 8.53 2.89 14.89
N LYS A 192 9.15 3.29 16.01
CA LYS A 192 9.64 2.34 17.02
C LYS A 192 8.48 1.56 17.65
N LEU A 193 7.39 2.24 17.99
CA LEU A 193 6.19 1.61 18.53
C LEU A 193 5.51 0.70 17.51
N GLY A 194 5.35 1.16 16.26
CA GLY A 194 4.79 0.35 15.19
C GLY A 194 5.61 -0.91 14.89
N LEU A 195 6.95 -0.83 14.96
CA LEU A 195 7.83 -1.99 14.85
C LEU A 195 7.68 -2.97 16.02
N LYS A 196 7.53 -2.47 17.25
CA LYS A 196 7.25 -3.31 18.42
C LYS A 196 5.94 -4.08 18.25
N GLU A 197 4.90 -3.41 17.77
CA GLU A 197 3.60 -4.03 17.52
C GLU A 197 3.65 -5.00 16.33
N ALA A 198 4.41 -4.70 15.26
CA ALA A 198 4.67 -5.63 14.17
C ALA A 198 5.33 -6.93 14.67
N LEU A 199 6.31 -6.82 15.58
CA LEU A 199 6.95 -7.98 16.19
C LEU A 199 5.97 -8.86 16.97
N ILE A 200 4.95 -8.28 17.61
CA ILE A 200 3.90 -9.05 18.29
C ILE A 200 3.05 -9.81 17.28
N PHE A 201 2.68 -9.20 16.14
CA PHE A 201 1.95 -9.92 15.08
C PHE A 201 2.73 -11.10 14.49
N GLU A 202 4.05 -10.97 14.37
CA GLU A 202 4.90 -11.97 13.71
C GLU A 202 5.38 -13.08 14.66
N CYS A 203 5.69 -12.72 15.91
CA CYS A 203 6.33 -13.61 16.87
C CYS A 203 5.50 -13.89 18.12
N GLY A 204 4.45 -13.10 18.38
CA GLY A 204 3.55 -13.28 19.51
C GLY A 204 2.68 -14.52 19.35
N LYS A 205 2.21 -15.04 20.48
CA LYS A 205 1.18 -16.09 20.50
C LYS A 205 -0.15 -15.48 20.04
N ASP A 206 -1.08 -16.30 19.58
CA ASP A 206 -2.39 -15.82 19.11
C ASP A 206 -3.13 -14.97 20.15
N GLN A 207 -2.98 -15.30 21.43
CA GLN A 207 -3.51 -14.51 22.55
C GLN A 207 -2.90 -13.10 22.59
N ASP A 208 -1.57 -12.96 22.42
CA ASP A 208 -0.88 -11.67 22.41
C ASP A 208 -1.33 -10.81 21.22
N LYS A 209 -1.55 -11.43 20.06
CA LYS A 209 -2.06 -10.75 18.85
C LYS A 209 -3.47 -10.24 19.06
N LYS A 210 -4.34 -11.08 19.64
CA LYS A 210 -5.72 -10.71 19.97
C LYS A 210 -5.77 -9.55 20.96
N GLU A 211 -4.97 -9.63 22.04
CA GLU A 211 -4.87 -8.54 23.02
C GLU A 211 -4.38 -7.24 22.39
N LEU A 212 -3.41 -7.31 21.48
CA LEU A 212 -2.95 -6.15 20.74
C LEU A 212 -4.05 -5.57 19.82
N ILE A 213 -4.79 -6.41 19.10
CA ILE A 213 -5.92 -5.96 18.26
C ILE A 213 -6.98 -5.26 19.13
N ASP A 214 -7.37 -5.86 20.24
CA ASP A 214 -8.37 -5.30 21.16
C ASP A 214 -7.92 -3.94 21.73
N GLU A 215 -6.64 -3.83 22.10
CA GLU A 215 -6.04 -2.59 22.60
C GLU A 215 -5.96 -1.51 21.51
N LEU A 216 -5.58 -1.85 20.27
CA LEU A 216 -5.58 -0.90 19.15
C LEU A 216 -7.00 -0.41 18.84
N MET A 217 -7.97 -1.32 18.80
CA MET A 217 -9.37 -0.96 18.58
C MET A 217 -9.94 -0.09 19.71
N LYS A 218 -9.49 -0.30 20.95
CA LYS A 218 -9.85 0.56 22.08
C LYS A 218 -9.27 1.97 21.93
N ARG A 219 -7.98 2.10 21.58
CA ARG A 219 -7.33 3.41 21.36
C ARG A 219 -7.95 4.20 20.20
N LEU A 220 -8.41 3.52 19.14
CA LEU A 220 -9.13 4.15 18.03
C LEU A 220 -10.51 4.71 18.40
N LYS A 221 -10.98 4.46 19.62
CA LYS A 221 -12.21 5.03 20.22
C LYS A 221 -11.89 5.96 21.40
N GLY A 222 -10.61 6.22 21.64
CA GLY A 222 -10.12 7.01 22.76
C GLY A 222 -10.06 8.51 22.45
N THR A 223 -9.08 9.17 23.06
CA THR A 223 -8.79 10.58 22.84
C THR A 223 -8.29 10.86 21.41
N PRO A 224 -8.39 12.10 20.91
CA PRO A 224 -7.82 12.49 19.61
C PRO A 224 -6.34 12.12 19.47
N GLU A 225 -5.56 12.24 20.56
CA GLU A 225 -4.15 11.88 20.60
C GLU A 225 -3.93 10.37 20.45
N GLU A 226 -4.74 9.55 21.12
CA GLU A 226 -4.71 8.08 21.01
C GLU A 226 -5.11 7.60 19.61
N ILE A 227 -6.10 8.26 19.00
CA ILE A 227 -6.53 8.00 17.63
C ILE A 227 -5.37 8.33 16.67
N ALA A 228 -4.85 9.56 16.70
CA ALA A 228 -3.77 9.98 15.80
C ALA A 228 -2.53 9.08 15.94
N ARG A 229 -2.18 8.71 17.18
CA ARG A 229 -1.10 7.75 17.46
C ARG A 229 -1.37 6.39 16.82
N THR A 230 -2.53 5.80 17.09
CA THR A 230 -2.87 4.44 16.63
C THR A 230 -3.01 4.37 15.12
N SER A 231 -3.58 5.41 14.49
CA SER A 231 -3.69 5.51 13.04
C SER A 231 -2.33 5.51 12.34
N ARG A 232 -1.33 6.22 12.90
CA ARG A 232 0.05 6.17 12.40
C ARG A 232 0.66 4.79 12.54
N ILE A 233 0.43 4.09 13.65
CA ILE A 233 0.93 2.73 13.83
C ILE A 233 0.32 1.79 12.78
N LEU A 234 -1.00 1.85 12.57
CA LEU A 234 -1.66 1.01 11.56
C LEU A 234 -1.12 1.27 10.15
N SER A 235 -0.82 2.52 9.81
CA SER A 235 -0.14 2.85 8.56
C SER A 235 1.23 2.19 8.45
N VAL A 236 2.07 2.25 9.51
CA VAL A 236 3.38 1.60 9.54
C VAL A 236 3.26 0.08 9.40
N LEU A 237 2.28 -0.53 10.08
CA LEU A 237 2.00 -1.97 9.97
C LEU A 237 1.57 -2.37 8.56
N TYR A 238 0.75 -1.55 7.90
CA TYR A 238 0.29 -1.81 6.55
C TYR A 238 1.42 -1.77 5.50
N PHE A 239 2.41 -0.88 5.67
CA PHE A 239 3.60 -0.83 4.82
C PHE A 239 4.74 -1.73 5.32
N ASN A 240 4.52 -2.51 6.36
CA ASN A 240 5.52 -3.42 6.87
C ASN A 240 5.87 -4.47 5.80
N PRO A 241 7.15 -4.78 5.57
CA PRO A 241 7.54 -5.83 4.63
C PRO A 241 7.05 -7.22 5.07
N LEU A 242 6.74 -7.39 6.36
CA LEU A 242 6.26 -8.65 6.90
C LEU A 242 4.77 -8.82 6.59
N LYS A 243 4.47 -9.94 5.92
CA LYS A 243 3.14 -10.22 5.36
C LYS A 243 2.05 -10.28 6.43
N ILE A 244 2.32 -10.88 7.59
CA ILE A 244 1.32 -11.05 8.65
C ILE A 244 0.97 -9.68 9.26
N ALA A 245 1.98 -8.85 9.58
CA ALA A 245 1.73 -7.50 10.09
C ALA A 245 0.87 -6.64 9.14
N LYS A 246 1.11 -6.76 7.83
CA LYS A 246 0.28 -6.09 6.81
C LYS A 246 -1.15 -6.63 6.79
N GLU A 247 -1.32 -7.95 6.75
CA GLU A 247 -2.64 -8.61 6.71
C GLU A 247 -3.46 -8.28 7.96
N GLU A 248 -2.83 -8.24 9.14
CA GLU A 248 -3.51 -7.86 10.38
C GLU A 248 -3.89 -6.38 10.41
N SER A 249 -3.05 -5.48 9.87
CA SER A 249 -3.43 -4.08 9.70
C SER A 249 -4.63 -3.92 8.75
N GLU A 250 -4.63 -4.65 7.62
CA GLU A 250 -5.78 -4.69 6.69
C GLU A 250 -7.05 -5.23 7.37
N ASN A 251 -6.92 -6.24 8.22
CA ASN A 251 -8.01 -6.79 9.00
C ASN A 251 -8.59 -5.77 10.01
N ILE A 252 -7.73 -5.09 10.78
CA ILE A 252 -8.14 -4.04 11.73
C ILE A 252 -8.86 -2.90 10.99
N MET A 253 -8.28 -2.41 9.88
CA MET A 253 -8.93 -1.39 9.04
C MET A 253 -10.27 -1.90 8.51
N GLY A 254 -10.36 -3.17 8.13
CA GLY A 254 -11.59 -3.77 7.64
C GLY A 254 -12.70 -3.81 8.68
N ILE A 255 -12.37 -4.20 9.91
CA ILE A 255 -13.28 -4.17 11.06
C ILE A 255 -13.74 -2.73 11.33
N LEU A 256 -12.80 -1.77 11.38
CA LEU A 256 -13.10 -0.36 11.61
C LEU A 256 -14.08 0.19 10.57
N LEU A 257 -13.79 -0.01 9.28
CA LEU A 257 -14.64 0.46 8.18
C LEU A 257 -16.03 -0.18 8.22
N ALA A 258 -16.11 -1.49 8.49
CA ALA A 258 -17.38 -2.20 8.61
C ALA A 258 -18.23 -1.68 9.78
N GLN A 259 -17.61 -1.35 10.92
CA GLN A 259 -18.30 -0.74 12.07
C GLN A 259 -18.90 0.63 11.73
N GLN A 260 -18.31 1.36 10.78
CA GLN A 260 -18.84 2.62 10.26
C GLN A 260 -19.87 2.45 9.14
N GLY A 261 -20.27 1.21 8.83
CA GLY A 261 -21.22 0.91 7.75
C GLY A 261 -20.64 1.11 6.35
N LEU A 262 -19.32 1.20 6.22
CA LEU A 262 -18.63 1.32 4.94
C LEU A 262 -18.30 -0.07 4.38
N ASN A 263 -18.11 -0.16 3.06
CA ASN A 263 -17.59 -1.37 2.43
C ASN A 263 -16.05 -1.36 2.53
N PRO A 264 -15.42 -2.23 3.34
CA PRO A 264 -13.99 -2.17 3.59
C PRO A 264 -13.15 -2.25 2.33
N LYS A 265 -13.49 -3.20 1.45
CA LYS A 265 -12.74 -3.44 0.22
C LYS A 265 -12.75 -2.21 -0.67
N LYS A 266 -13.91 -1.58 -0.90
CA LYS A 266 -14.02 -0.41 -1.77
C LYS A 266 -13.21 0.78 -1.25
N ILE A 267 -13.25 1.05 0.05
CA ILE A 267 -12.53 2.17 0.67
C ILE A 267 -11.02 1.91 0.65
N VAL A 268 -10.58 0.72 1.08
CA VAL A 268 -9.15 0.37 1.05
C VAL A 268 -8.62 0.32 -0.39
N ASP A 269 -9.40 -0.14 -1.36
CA ASP A 269 -9.01 -0.11 -2.78
C ASP A 269 -8.89 1.33 -3.32
N ALA A 270 -9.71 2.27 -2.82
CA ALA A 270 -9.58 3.70 -3.15
C ALA A 270 -8.29 4.27 -2.55
N TRP A 271 -8.01 3.99 -1.28
CA TRP A 271 -6.76 4.41 -0.63
C TRP A 271 -5.54 3.81 -1.33
N LYS A 272 -5.58 2.52 -1.67
CA LYS A 272 -4.52 1.83 -2.43
C LYS A 272 -4.18 2.55 -3.72
N GLN A 273 -5.19 2.95 -4.48
CA GLN A 273 -5.00 3.68 -5.72
C GLN A 273 -4.43 5.08 -5.49
N SER A 274 -4.71 5.68 -4.33
CA SER A 274 -4.14 6.94 -3.89
C SER A 274 -2.70 6.79 -3.38
N GLY A 275 -1.75 6.51 -4.27
CA GLY A 275 -0.32 6.35 -3.94
C GLY A 275 0.36 5.14 -4.60
N SER A 276 -0.36 4.30 -5.34
CA SER A 276 0.17 3.09 -5.99
C SER A 276 0.66 3.30 -7.42
N ASN A 277 1.38 4.38 -7.73
CA ASN A 277 1.94 4.51 -9.07
C ASN A 277 3.01 3.41 -9.29
N LYS A 278 2.62 2.36 -10.04
CA LYS A 278 3.48 1.23 -10.39
C LYS A 278 4.65 1.64 -11.29
N ASP A 279 4.55 2.80 -11.93
CA ASP A 279 5.55 3.36 -12.82
C ASP A 279 6.55 4.28 -12.08
N LEU A 280 6.35 4.47 -10.76
CA LEU A 280 7.29 5.19 -9.87
C LEU A 280 7.77 4.33 -8.67
N PRO A 281 8.18 3.06 -8.87
CA PRO A 281 8.40 2.11 -7.77
C PRO A 281 9.52 2.49 -6.78
N ASP A 282 10.38 3.46 -7.09
CA ASP A 282 11.61 3.70 -6.34
C ASP A 282 11.74 5.11 -5.72
N LYS A 283 10.63 5.83 -5.47
CA LYS A 283 10.69 7.12 -4.73
C LYS A 283 10.23 6.96 -3.27
N PRO A 284 11.15 6.94 -2.29
CA PRO A 284 10.82 6.87 -0.85
C PRO A 284 9.80 7.91 -0.38
N ILE A 285 9.79 9.10 -0.99
CA ILE A 285 8.86 10.19 -0.71
C ILE A 285 7.40 9.79 -1.00
N MET A 286 7.15 9.06 -2.09
CA MET A 286 5.79 8.66 -2.49
C MET A 286 5.21 7.63 -1.51
N ARG A 287 6.03 6.65 -1.10
CA ARG A 287 5.66 5.68 -0.06
C ARG A 287 5.35 6.37 1.27
N THR A 288 6.12 7.40 1.62
CA THR A 288 5.92 8.17 2.85
C THR A 288 4.60 8.94 2.81
N ARG A 289 4.31 9.63 1.70
CA ARG A 289 3.02 10.33 1.51
C ARG A 289 1.84 9.37 1.57
N PHE A 290 1.95 8.22 0.90
CA PHE A 290 0.90 7.22 0.92
C PHE A 290 0.66 6.64 2.34
N MET A 291 1.74 6.40 3.09
CA MET A 291 1.66 6.01 4.51
C MET A 291 0.97 7.06 5.38
N ILE A 292 1.35 8.33 5.21
CA ILE A 292 0.71 9.45 5.90
C ILE A 292 -0.77 9.53 5.53
N GLY A 293 -1.12 9.33 4.25
CA GLY A 293 -2.49 9.36 3.76
C GLY A 293 -3.39 8.31 4.42
N ILE A 294 -2.95 7.05 4.49
CA ILE A 294 -3.70 5.99 5.21
C ILE A 294 -3.87 6.35 6.69
N GLY A 295 -2.80 6.79 7.36
CA GLY A 295 -2.88 7.21 8.76
C GLY A 295 -3.89 8.35 8.97
N ARG A 296 -3.85 9.40 8.14
CA ARG A 296 -4.79 10.52 8.20
C ARG A 296 -6.22 10.08 7.92
N ASN A 297 -6.45 9.20 6.95
CA ASN A 297 -7.78 8.67 6.66
C ASN A 297 -8.38 7.95 7.88
N ILE A 298 -7.61 7.07 8.54
CA ILE A 298 -8.07 6.36 9.74
C ILE A 298 -8.33 7.36 10.87
N GLU A 299 -7.41 8.31 11.09
CA GLU A 299 -7.55 9.35 12.12
C GLU A 299 -8.82 10.17 11.93
N HIS A 300 -9.02 10.74 10.75
CA HIS A 300 -10.17 11.61 10.46
C HIS A 300 -11.48 10.81 10.47
N LEU A 301 -11.48 9.57 9.96
CA LEU A 301 -12.63 8.67 10.03
C LEU A 301 -13.04 8.39 11.48
N CYS A 302 -12.08 8.07 12.35
CA CYS A 302 -12.35 7.79 13.77
C CYS A 302 -12.86 9.04 14.50
N ARG A 303 -12.24 10.20 14.29
CA ARG A 303 -12.70 11.46 14.89
C ARG A 303 -14.13 11.80 14.42
N LEU A 304 -14.39 11.72 13.12
CA LEU A 304 -15.73 11.89 12.55
C LEU A 304 -16.73 10.90 13.18
N ALA A 305 -16.36 9.63 13.33
CA ALA A 305 -17.25 8.61 13.91
C ALA A 305 -17.60 8.87 15.39
N LEU A 306 -16.67 9.44 16.16
CA LEU A 306 -16.91 9.82 17.56
C LEU A 306 -17.88 11.01 17.64
N GLU A 307 -17.70 12.02 16.80
CA GLU A 307 -18.51 13.24 16.85
C GLU A 307 -19.86 13.09 16.12
N LYS A 308 -19.88 12.29 15.05
CA LYS A 308 -21.02 12.05 14.16
C LYS A 308 -21.17 10.54 13.86
N PRO A 309 -21.76 9.76 14.79
CA PRO A 309 -22.05 8.35 14.51
C PRO A 309 -22.87 8.18 13.23
N GLY A 310 -22.36 7.35 12.29
CA GLY A 310 -22.96 7.16 10.96
C GLY A 310 -22.62 8.24 9.92
N GLY A 311 -21.92 9.31 10.31
CA GLY A 311 -21.49 10.38 9.42
C GLY A 311 -20.59 9.88 8.28
N ALA A 312 -19.67 8.96 8.57
CA ALA A 312 -18.80 8.38 7.55
C ALA A 312 -19.58 7.66 6.42
N LYS A 313 -20.59 6.86 6.79
CA LYS A 313 -21.48 6.21 5.83
C LYS A 313 -22.26 7.23 4.99
N LEU A 314 -22.83 8.24 5.66
CA LEU A 314 -23.53 9.33 4.99
C LEU A 314 -22.61 10.00 3.96
N LEU A 315 -21.40 10.39 4.35
CA LEU A 315 -20.46 11.09 3.47
C LEU A 315 -20.04 10.24 2.26
N TRP A 316 -19.81 8.95 2.47
CA TRP A 316 -19.52 8.01 1.38
C TRP A 316 -20.71 7.84 0.42
N GLU A 317 -21.90 7.53 0.93
CA GLU A 317 -23.08 7.25 0.11
C GLU A 317 -23.58 8.50 -0.60
N GLU A 318 -23.54 9.64 0.09
CA GLU A 318 -24.12 10.87 -0.41
C GLU A 318 -23.19 11.68 -1.29
N TYR A 319 -21.90 11.72 -0.94
CA TYR A 319 -20.90 12.59 -1.55
C TYR A 319 -19.70 11.84 -2.14
N GLY A 320 -19.66 10.50 -1.98
CA GLY A 320 -18.62 9.66 -2.55
C GLY A 320 -17.27 9.73 -1.83
N ILE A 321 -17.20 10.37 -0.65
CA ILE A 321 -15.96 10.62 0.08
C ILE A 321 -15.40 9.30 0.63
N ALA A 322 -14.24 8.90 0.11
CA ALA A 322 -13.45 7.78 0.61
C ALA A 322 -12.17 8.26 1.32
N ASP A 323 -11.55 9.35 0.87
CA ASP A 323 -10.31 9.87 1.44
C ASP A 323 -10.57 10.96 2.50
N PHE A 324 -11.13 10.55 3.64
CA PHE A 324 -11.47 11.43 4.78
C PHE A 324 -10.30 12.30 5.27
N GLY A 325 -9.07 11.81 5.13
CA GLY A 325 -7.83 12.47 5.54
C GLY A 325 -7.40 13.64 4.63
N ARG A 326 -8.11 13.91 3.54
CA ARG A 326 -7.87 15.07 2.66
C ARG A 326 -8.61 16.34 3.10
N TYR A 327 -9.58 16.20 4.02
CA TYR A 327 -10.41 17.32 4.46
C TYR A 327 -10.33 17.49 5.98
N PRO A 328 -10.45 18.73 6.49
CA PRO A 328 -10.58 18.98 7.93
C PRO A 328 -11.78 18.24 8.51
N VAL A 329 -11.63 17.67 9.70
CA VAL A 329 -12.71 16.93 10.38
C VAL A 329 -13.91 17.84 10.64
N GLU A 330 -13.66 19.10 10.96
CA GLU A 330 -14.65 20.13 11.26
C GLU A 330 -15.54 20.42 10.03
N LEU A 331 -14.95 20.45 8.83
CA LEU A 331 -15.68 20.57 7.56
C LEU A 331 -16.55 19.33 7.31
N LEU A 332 -16.02 18.14 7.54
CA LEU A 332 -16.78 16.89 7.37
C LEU A 332 -17.96 16.80 8.34
N ASN A 333 -17.76 17.19 9.60
CA ASN A 333 -18.79 17.27 10.61
C ASN A 333 -19.90 18.26 10.24
N GLU A 334 -19.52 19.45 9.77
CA GLU A 334 -20.47 20.49 9.35
C GLU A 334 -21.31 20.01 8.16
N GLN A 335 -20.71 19.32 7.21
CA GLN A 335 -21.42 18.72 6.08
C GLN A 335 -22.40 17.62 6.53
N CYS A 336 -22.08 16.82 7.53
CA CYS A 336 -23.03 15.88 8.13
C CYS A 336 -24.21 16.61 8.78
N ASP A 337 -23.94 17.62 9.61
CA ASP A 337 -24.96 18.37 10.36
C ASP A 337 -25.91 19.19 9.48
N THR A 338 -25.46 19.51 8.28
CA THR A 338 -26.16 20.40 7.35
C THR A 338 -26.58 19.70 6.05
N HIS A 339 -26.49 18.37 5.98
CA HIS A 339 -26.84 17.55 4.81
C HIS A 339 -28.24 17.85 4.22
N GLU A 340 -29.24 18.00 5.09
CA GLU A 340 -30.62 18.33 4.69
C GLU A 340 -30.96 19.82 4.81
N LYS A 341 -29.99 20.64 5.22
CA LYS A 341 -30.20 22.08 5.45
C LYS A 341 -29.85 22.86 4.19
N ASN A 342 -30.74 23.78 3.84
CA ASN A 342 -30.59 24.75 2.75
C ASN A 342 -30.77 26.18 3.29
N ASP A 343 -30.40 26.40 4.54
CA ASP A 343 -30.54 27.67 5.25
C ASP A 343 -29.62 28.76 4.68
N LEU A 344 -28.39 28.38 4.32
CA LEU A 344 -27.35 29.25 3.77
C LEU A 344 -27.03 28.91 2.30
N PRO A 345 -26.48 29.88 1.53
CA PRO A 345 -25.87 29.60 0.23
C PRO A 345 -24.68 28.66 0.38
N TYR A 346 -24.24 28.08 -0.74
CA TYR A 346 -23.18 27.07 -0.69
C TYR A 346 -22.20 27.15 -1.86
N GLY A 347 -20.99 26.71 -1.58
CA GLY A 347 -20.00 26.37 -2.59
C GLY A 347 -19.62 24.89 -2.52
N ILE A 348 -18.83 24.45 -3.49
CA ILE A 348 -18.45 23.05 -3.62
C ILE A 348 -16.94 22.86 -3.74
N ILE A 349 -16.44 21.75 -3.21
CA ILE A 349 -15.11 21.21 -3.50
C ILE A 349 -15.35 19.91 -4.29
N ILE A 350 -14.88 19.86 -5.53
CA ILE A 350 -14.84 18.64 -6.33
C ILE A 350 -13.40 18.13 -6.30
N SER A 351 -13.20 16.97 -5.68
CA SER A 351 -11.89 16.33 -5.57
C SER A 351 -11.85 15.02 -6.35
N PRO A 352 -10.65 14.60 -6.80
CA PRO A 352 -10.50 13.35 -7.53
C PRO A 352 -10.61 12.19 -6.55
N ARG A 353 -11.35 11.13 -6.91
CA ARG A 353 -11.45 9.93 -6.06
C ARG A 353 -10.12 9.20 -5.93
N TYR A 354 -9.25 9.31 -6.94
CA TYR A 354 -7.95 8.67 -6.93
C TYR A 354 -6.86 9.74 -7.05
N ASP A 355 -5.85 9.63 -6.18
CA ASP A 355 -4.69 10.52 -6.21
C ASP A 355 -3.41 9.69 -6.21
N TRP A 356 -2.94 9.34 -7.41
CA TRP A 356 -1.78 8.46 -7.59
C TRP A 356 -0.51 8.96 -6.87
N SER A 357 -0.45 10.24 -6.50
CA SER A 357 0.70 10.86 -5.83
C SER A 357 0.51 11.15 -4.34
N GLY A 358 -0.72 11.10 -3.85
CA GLY A 358 -1.08 11.57 -2.51
C GLY A 358 -0.87 13.08 -2.30
N ALA A 359 -0.76 13.88 -3.37
CA ALA A 359 -0.57 15.33 -3.28
C ALA A 359 -1.72 16.04 -2.55
N PHE A 360 -2.96 15.61 -2.72
CA PHE A 360 -4.13 16.27 -2.12
C PHE A 360 -4.24 16.07 -0.61
N TYR A 361 -3.41 15.20 0.00
CA TYR A 361 -3.32 15.14 1.46
C TYR A 361 -2.58 16.35 2.05
N ASP A 362 -1.79 17.06 1.26
CA ASP A 362 -1.09 18.26 1.70
C ASP A 362 -2.07 19.48 1.75
N ASP A 363 -3.22 19.41 1.05
CA ASP A 363 -4.23 20.49 0.97
C ASP A 363 -5.13 20.63 2.21
N VAL A 364 -5.06 19.71 3.18
CA VAL A 364 -5.93 19.74 4.38
C VAL A 364 -5.89 21.10 5.06
N LYS A 365 -4.70 21.71 5.15
CA LYS A 365 -4.53 23.02 5.78
C LYS A 365 -5.16 24.15 4.95
N VAL A 366 -5.02 24.08 3.63
CA VAL A 366 -5.66 25.02 2.69
C VAL A 366 -7.18 25.00 2.88
N PHE A 367 -7.77 23.81 2.93
CA PHE A 367 -9.21 23.66 3.16
C PHE A 367 -9.65 24.03 4.57
N GLU A 368 -8.81 23.81 5.58
CA GLU A 368 -9.07 24.27 6.95
C GLU A 368 -9.20 25.79 7.02
N ASP A 369 -8.21 26.49 6.45
CA ASP A 369 -8.16 27.95 6.49
C ASP A 369 -9.22 28.57 5.56
N PHE A 370 -9.48 27.95 4.41
CA PHE A 370 -10.59 28.34 3.54
C PHE A 370 -11.94 28.19 4.26
N PHE A 371 -12.20 27.04 4.88
CA PHE A 371 -13.46 26.77 5.59
C PHE A 371 -13.69 27.78 6.72
N LYS A 372 -12.67 28.08 7.54
CA LYS A 372 -12.75 29.08 8.62
C LYS A 372 -13.20 30.45 8.13
N GLN A 373 -12.78 30.87 6.94
CA GLN A 373 -13.16 32.17 6.37
C GLN A 373 -14.64 32.26 5.97
N ILE A 374 -15.30 31.13 5.65
CA ILE A 374 -16.63 31.14 5.01
C ILE A 374 -17.75 30.48 5.82
N HIS A 375 -17.44 29.60 6.78
CA HIS A 375 -18.42 28.68 7.39
C HIS A 375 -19.66 29.34 8.05
N ASP A 376 -19.54 30.60 8.50
CA ASP A 376 -20.65 31.34 9.10
C ASP A 376 -21.67 31.86 8.07
N LYS A 377 -21.25 32.03 6.81
CA LYS A 377 -22.06 32.64 5.74
C LYS A 377 -22.41 31.66 4.63
N TYR A 378 -21.58 30.64 4.46
CA TYR A 378 -21.69 29.64 3.40
C TYR A 378 -21.54 28.24 3.93
N ARG A 379 -22.29 27.32 3.34
CA ARG A 379 -22.02 25.89 3.45
C ARG A 379 -20.97 25.49 2.43
N LEU A 380 -20.02 24.66 2.84
CA LEU A 380 -19.06 24.05 1.93
C LEU A 380 -19.44 22.58 1.71
N ARG A 381 -19.45 22.13 0.45
CA ARG A 381 -19.83 20.76 0.08
C ARG A 381 -18.71 20.07 -0.67
N VAL A 382 -18.06 19.13 -0.01
CA VAL A 382 -17.05 18.26 -0.61
C VAL A 382 -17.73 17.09 -1.32
N VAL A 383 -17.29 16.80 -2.54
CA VAL A 383 -17.65 15.61 -3.32
C VAL A 383 -16.41 14.99 -3.95
N GLU A 384 -16.31 13.66 -3.91
CA GLU A 384 -15.26 12.91 -4.59
C GLU A 384 -15.81 12.20 -5.82
N CYS A 385 -15.31 12.61 -6.98
CA CYS A 385 -15.74 12.11 -8.27
C CYS A 385 -14.66 11.25 -8.90
N ASP A 386 -15.05 10.21 -9.62
CA ASP A 386 -14.14 9.34 -10.35
C ASP A 386 -14.12 9.63 -11.86
N GLY A 387 -14.52 10.83 -12.29
CA GLY A 387 -14.57 11.21 -13.70
C GLY A 387 -15.71 12.16 -14.04
N LYS A 388 -15.80 12.56 -15.31
CA LYS A 388 -16.79 13.55 -15.78
C LYS A 388 -18.25 13.16 -15.55
N ILE A 389 -18.57 11.87 -15.63
CA ILE A 389 -19.92 11.36 -15.32
C ILE A 389 -20.20 11.49 -13.82
N GLY A 390 -19.21 11.20 -12.98
CA GLY A 390 -19.30 11.39 -11.53
C GLY A 390 -19.56 12.86 -11.17
N ILE A 391 -18.83 13.78 -11.79
CA ILE A 391 -19.00 15.22 -11.63
C ILE A 391 -20.41 15.64 -12.01
N ALA A 392 -20.89 15.27 -13.19
CA ALA A 392 -22.24 15.61 -13.64
C ALA A 392 -23.32 15.08 -12.68
N ARG A 393 -23.17 13.84 -12.18
CA ARG A 393 -24.08 13.25 -11.20
C ARG A 393 -24.06 14.00 -9.86
N ALA A 394 -22.88 14.38 -9.38
CA ALA A 394 -22.73 15.15 -8.15
C ALA A 394 -23.43 16.52 -8.27
N LEU A 395 -23.20 17.25 -9.37
CA LEU A 395 -23.84 18.54 -9.63
C LEU A 395 -25.37 18.42 -9.67
N ILE A 396 -25.90 17.44 -10.42
CA ILE A 396 -27.35 17.18 -10.48
C ILE A 396 -27.92 16.85 -9.08
N LYS A 397 -27.20 16.05 -8.30
CA LYS A 397 -27.63 15.67 -6.95
C LYS A 397 -27.68 16.87 -6.01
N LEU A 398 -26.65 17.70 -6.03
CA LEU A 398 -26.57 18.93 -5.23
C LEU A 398 -27.65 19.93 -5.65
N ASP A 399 -27.88 20.12 -6.95
CA ASP A 399 -28.93 21.02 -7.45
C ASP A 399 -30.34 20.54 -7.07
N LYS A 400 -30.62 19.23 -7.17
CA LYS A 400 -31.90 18.68 -6.70
C LYS A 400 -32.13 18.93 -5.21
N ARG A 401 -31.06 18.87 -4.41
CA ARG A 401 -31.12 18.99 -2.95
C ARG A 401 -31.19 20.45 -2.49
N TYR A 402 -30.35 21.32 -3.04
CA TYR A 402 -30.16 22.70 -2.57
C TYR A 402 -30.58 23.76 -3.60
N GLY A 403 -30.49 23.42 -4.89
CA GLY A 403 -30.67 24.28 -6.07
C GLY A 403 -32.00 25.04 -6.17
N LYS A 404 -33.04 24.60 -5.45
CA LYS A 404 -34.33 25.31 -5.37
C LYS A 404 -34.23 26.66 -4.66
N LYS A 405 -33.35 26.77 -3.66
CA LYS A 405 -33.18 27.99 -2.85
C LYS A 405 -31.84 28.65 -3.10
N HIS A 406 -30.78 27.86 -3.25
CA HIS A 406 -29.43 28.36 -3.46
C HIS A 406 -28.81 27.61 -4.63
N LYS A 407 -28.23 28.33 -5.59
CA LYS A 407 -27.34 27.76 -6.60
C LYS A 407 -25.91 27.78 -6.07
N ILE A 408 -24.99 27.09 -6.75
CA ILE A 408 -23.59 27.04 -6.37
C ILE A 408 -22.98 28.44 -6.59
N GLU A 409 -22.47 29.07 -5.53
CA GLU A 409 -21.86 30.41 -5.60
C GLU A 409 -20.35 30.37 -5.90
N PHE A 410 -19.69 29.25 -5.61
CA PHE A 410 -18.30 29.04 -5.98
C PHE A 410 -17.96 27.56 -6.01
N ALA A 411 -16.93 27.21 -6.78
CA ALA A 411 -16.44 25.84 -6.87
C ALA A 411 -14.92 25.80 -6.83
N TYR A 412 -14.35 24.93 -6.00
CA TYR A 412 -12.97 24.48 -6.12
C TYR A 412 -12.96 23.13 -6.83
N ILE A 413 -12.17 22.99 -7.89
CA ILE A 413 -12.05 21.75 -8.66
C ILE A 413 -10.59 21.32 -8.65
N GLY A 414 -10.28 20.27 -7.88
CA GLY A 414 -8.96 19.67 -7.79
C GLY A 414 -8.83 18.46 -8.71
N GLY A 415 -7.65 18.27 -9.29
CA GLY A 415 -7.33 17.11 -10.11
C GLY A 415 -5.88 17.12 -10.58
N HIS A 416 -5.40 15.98 -11.08
CA HIS A 416 -4.13 15.96 -11.82
C HIS A 416 -4.40 16.48 -13.22
N ALA A 417 -3.48 17.24 -13.81
CA ALA A 417 -3.72 17.82 -15.14
C ALA A 417 -2.43 17.99 -15.93
N ASP A 418 -2.58 17.99 -17.25
CA ASP A 418 -1.53 18.30 -18.22
C ASP A 418 -1.76 19.62 -18.99
N GLY A 419 -2.82 20.35 -18.61
CA GLY A 419 -3.30 21.58 -19.24
C GLY A 419 -4.47 21.38 -20.19
N SER A 420 -4.53 20.23 -20.88
CA SER A 420 -5.58 19.87 -21.85
C SER A 420 -6.64 18.92 -21.30
N SER A 421 -6.31 18.18 -20.24
CA SER A 421 -7.24 17.37 -19.47
C SER A 421 -7.01 17.50 -17.97
N MET A 422 -8.02 17.10 -17.20
CA MET A 422 -7.96 16.98 -15.75
C MET A 422 -8.49 15.61 -15.31
N ASP A 423 -7.65 14.84 -14.63
CA ASP A 423 -7.92 13.51 -14.13
C ASP A 423 -8.59 13.54 -12.76
N PHE A 424 -9.72 12.84 -12.68
CA PHE A 424 -10.45 12.59 -11.43
C PHE A 424 -10.41 11.12 -11.01
N GLY A 425 -9.86 10.28 -11.89
CA GLY A 425 -10.10 8.85 -11.89
C GLY A 425 -8.82 8.01 -12.00
N ASN A 426 -9.01 6.72 -12.25
CA ASN A 426 -7.90 5.81 -12.55
C ASN A 426 -7.49 6.05 -14.00
N ASP A 427 -6.26 6.53 -14.19
CA ASP A 427 -5.57 6.92 -15.43
C ASP A 427 -5.77 5.97 -16.63
N LYS A 428 -6.10 4.69 -16.39
CA LYS A 428 -6.19 3.66 -17.44
C LYS A 428 -7.56 3.50 -18.09
N LYS A 429 -8.54 4.36 -17.79
CA LYS A 429 -9.91 4.19 -18.29
C LYS A 429 -10.47 5.47 -18.93
N ILE A 430 -11.09 5.31 -20.10
CA ILE A 430 -11.79 6.39 -20.81
C ILE A 430 -12.90 6.95 -19.92
N GLY A 431 -12.99 8.28 -19.85
CA GLY A 431 -14.06 9.00 -19.15
C GLY A 431 -13.77 9.34 -17.68
N HIS A 432 -12.57 9.02 -17.20
CA HIS A 432 -12.05 9.43 -15.90
C HIS A 432 -11.41 10.83 -15.91
N GLU A 433 -11.19 11.38 -17.11
CA GLU A 433 -10.70 12.73 -17.36
C GLU A 433 -11.85 13.67 -17.79
N LEU A 434 -11.64 14.97 -17.56
CA LEU A 434 -12.37 16.07 -18.16
C LEU A 434 -11.46 16.76 -19.17
N THR A 435 -11.77 16.68 -20.46
CA THR A 435 -10.94 17.30 -21.52
C THR A 435 -11.52 18.63 -22.01
N VAL A 436 -10.70 19.42 -22.72
CA VAL A 436 -11.16 20.66 -23.37
C VAL A 436 -12.29 20.44 -24.38
N GLU A 437 -12.38 19.27 -25.02
CA GLU A 437 -13.49 18.89 -25.92
C GLU A 437 -14.80 18.70 -25.15
N ASP A 438 -14.76 18.11 -23.96
CA ASP A 438 -15.94 17.93 -23.12
C ASP A 438 -16.57 19.29 -22.75
N LEU A 439 -15.73 20.32 -22.62
CA LEU A 439 -16.15 21.70 -22.32
C LEU A 439 -16.84 22.40 -23.50
N LYS A 440 -16.73 21.86 -24.72
CA LYS A 440 -17.42 22.42 -25.91
C LYS A 440 -18.81 21.82 -26.08
N GLY A 441 -19.15 20.77 -25.32
CA GLY A 441 -20.40 20.02 -25.46
C GLY A 441 -21.59 20.63 -24.72
N LEU A 442 -22.80 20.17 -25.08
CA LEU A 442 -24.06 20.52 -24.41
C LEU A 442 -24.09 20.18 -22.92
N GLY A 443 -23.27 19.21 -22.50
CA GLY A 443 -23.13 18.83 -21.10
C GLY A 443 -22.69 20.01 -20.22
N LEU A 444 -21.67 20.76 -20.66
CA LEU A 444 -21.18 21.92 -19.93
C LEU A 444 -22.21 23.06 -19.92
N GLN A 445 -22.90 23.29 -21.04
CA GLN A 445 -23.93 24.34 -21.09
C GLN A 445 -25.02 24.12 -20.03
N ARG A 446 -25.40 22.86 -19.77
CA ARG A 446 -26.34 22.54 -18.69
C ARG A 446 -25.77 22.83 -17.30
N THR A 447 -24.46 22.71 -17.11
CA THR A 447 -23.80 23.00 -15.83
C THR A 447 -24.00 24.46 -15.40
N SER A 448 -24.08 25.41 -16.33
CA SER A 448 -24.36 26.82 -16.03
C SER A 448 -25.64 27.01 -15.19
N SER A 449 -26.66 26.15 -15.39
CA SER A 449 -27.92 26.22 -14.65
C SER A 449 -27.84 25.81 -13.17
N TYR A 450 -26.72 25.21 -12.76
CA TYR A 450 -26.45 24.83 -11.36
C TYR A 450 -25.64 25.88 -10.60
N LEU A 451 -25.07 26.86 -11.32
CA LEU A 451 -24.23 27.93 -10.79
C LEU A 451 -25.02 29.24 -10.70
N THR A 452 -24.65 30.14 -9.79
CA THR A 452 -25.13 31.53 -9.87
C THR A 452 -24.44 32.26 -11.04
N PRO A 453 -25.05 33.31 -11.62
CA PRO A 453 -24.46 34.05 -12.75
C PRO A 453 -23.11 34.72 -12.44
N ASN A 454 -22.78 34.88 -11.16
CA ASN A 454 -21.58 35.51 -10.64
C ASN A 454 -20.69 34.51 -9.87
N ALA A 455 -20.85 33.20 -10.10
CA ALA A 455 -20.05 32.20 -9.43
C ALA A 455 -18.58 32.27 -9.87
N THR A 456 -17.66 32.03 -8.94
CA THR A 456 -16.22 31.90 -9.22
C THR A 456 -15.80 30.44 -9.17
N ILE A 457 -15.03 30.00 -10.16
CA ILE A 457 -14.45 28.65 -10.20
C ILE A 457 -12.94 28.74 -9.97
N ILE A 458 -12.43 28.00 -8.99
CA ILE A 458 -11.01 27.86 -8.67
C ILE A 458 -10.56 26.50 -9.15
N LEU A 459 -9.50 26.43 -9.96
CA LEU A 459 -8.89 25.18 -10.40
C LEU A 459 -7.62 24.90 -9.61
N GLY A 460 -7.61 23.78 -8.90
CA GLY A 460 -6.48 23.26 -8.12
C GLY A 460 -5.77 22.14 -8.87
N ALA A 461 -5.14 22.47 -10.00
CA ALA A 461 -4.48 21.51 -10.89
C ALA A 461 -3.38 22.19 -11.72
N CYS A 462 -2.34 21.45 -12.12
CA CYS A 462 -1.21 21.99 -12.89
C CYS A 462 -1.61 22.48 -14.30
N LYS A 463 -1.10 23.65 -14.70
CA LYS A 463 -1.16 24.20 -16.08
C LYS A 463 -2.56 24.39 -16.67
N VAL A 464 -3.62 24.29 -15.89
CA VAL A 464 -4.99 24.39 -16.40
C VAL A 464 -5.38 25.81 -16.80
N GLY A 465 -4.65 26.82 -16.36
CA GLY A 465 -4.81 28.23 -16.71
C GLY A 465 -4.04 28.68 -17.97
N MET A 466 -3.23 27.80 -18.58
CA MET A 466 -2.45 28.16 -19.77
C MET A 466 -3.37 28.53 -20.96
N ALA A 467 -2.85 29.29 -21.93
CA ALA A 467 -3.60 29.64 -23.13
C ALA A 467 -4.14 28.39 -23.85
N GLY A 468 -5.46 28.35 -24.07
CA GLY A 468 -6.14 27.19 -24.67
C GLY A 468 -6.38 26.00 -23.72
N GLY A 469 -6.00 26.12 -22.45
CA GLY A 469 -6.25 25.10 -21.42
C GLY A 469 -7.69 25.11 -20.89
N ILE A 470 -7.93 24.23 -19.92
CA ILE A 470 -9.25 24.03 -19.27
C ILE A 470 -9.83 25.34 -18.73
N GLY A 471 -9.05 26.15 -18.02
CA GLY A 471 -9.50 27.37 -17.33
C GLY A 471 -10.09 28.42 -18.28
N PRO A 472 -9.33 28.93 -19.27
CA PRO A 472 -9.83 29.92 -20.22
C PRO A 472 -11.04 29.43 -21.03
N ILE A 473 -11.07 28.14 -21.40
CA ILE A 473 -12.19 27.54 -22.13
C ILE A 473 -13.43 27.46 -21.23
N LEU A 474 -13.28 27.03 -19.98
CA LEU A 474 -14.36 26.95 -19.01
C LEU A 474 -14.95 28.33 -18.72
N SER A 475 -14.09 29.34 -18.51
CA SER A 475 -14.49 30.73 -18.28
C SER A 475 -15.31 31.26 -19.44
N THR A 476 -14.83 31.09 -20.68
CA THR A 476 -15.53 31.54 -21.89
C THR A 476 -16.86 30.81 -22.07
N ALA A 477 -16.89 29.49 -21.88
CA ALA A 477 -18.07 28.69 -22.13
C ALA A 477 -19.20 28.91 -21.11
N LEU A 478 -18.86 29.25 -19.86
CA LEU A 478 -19.83 29.52 -18.80
C LEU A 478 -20.12 31.02 -18.61
N GLY A 479 -19.27 31.91 -19.12
CA GLY A 479 -19.35 33.34 -18.84
C GLY A 479 -19.05 33.67 -17.37
N LEU A 480 -18.19 32.88 -16.73
CA LEU A 480 -17.85 32.99 -15.30
C LEU A 480 -16.37 33.29 -15.10
N GLU A 481 -16.05 33.84 -13.92
CA GLU A 481 -14.67 33.98 -13.46
C GLU A 481 -14.06 32.61 -13.17
N VAL A 482 -12.88 32.35 -13.72
CA VAL A 482 -12.09 31.14 -13.42
C VAL A 482 -10.68 31.55 -13.00
N ILE A 483 -10.30 31.16 -11.78
CA ILE A 483 -8.95 31.34 -11.24
C ILE A 483 -8.21 30.01 -11.40
N ALA A 484 -7.10 30.04 -12.13
CA ALA A 484 -6.37 28.83 -12.52
C ALA A 484 -4.88 29.13 -12.73
N PRO A 485 -3.97 28.22 -12.36
CA PRO A 485 -2.55 28.42 -12.58
C PRO A 485 -2.15 28.04 -14.00
N ASP A 486 -1.25 28.81 -14.62
CA ASP A 486 -0.69 28.56 -15.95
C ASP A 486 0.59 27.70 -15.92
N ASN A 487 1.07 27.34 -14.73
CA ASN A 487 2.29 26.57 -14.49
C ASN A 487 2.03 25.30 -13.65
N ASN A 488 3.08 24.49 -13.45
CA ASN A 488 3.01 23.29 -12.61
C ASN A 488 2.98 23.66 -11.13
N SER A 489 1.81 23.93 -10.56
CA SER A 489 1.69 24.39 -9.17
C SER A 489 0.60 23.64 -8.39
N SER A 490 0.70 23.76 -7.07
CA SER A 490 -0.33 23.34 -6.10
C SER A 490 -0.93 24.56 -5.41
N THR A 491 -2.20 24.47 -5.03
CA THR A 491 -2.85 25.52 -4.23
C THR A 491 -2.16 25.64 -2.86
N GLU A 492 -1.72 26.84 -2.50
CA GLU A 492 -1.09 27.13 -1.20
C GLU A 492 -2.07 27.80 -0.25
N ALA A 493 -2.91 28.71 -0.75
CA ALA A 493 -3.90 29.41 0.04
C ALA A 493 -5.09 29.89 -0.81
N ILE A 494 -6.26 29.96 -0.18
CA ILE A 494 -7.47 30.57 -0.76
C ILE A 494 -7.91 31.66 0.20
N HIS A 495 -7.91 32.90 -0.26
CA HIS A 495 -8.36 34.07 0.49
C HIS A 495 -9.71 34.53 -0.02
N VAL A 496 -10.62 34.85 0.90
CA VAL A 496 -12.00 35.20 0.58
C VAL A 496 -12.35 36.58 1.14
N ASP A 497 -12.83 37.47 0.27
CA ASP A 497 -13.45 38.73 0.67
C ASP A 497 -14.98 38.60 0.59
N LEU A 498 -15.64 38.81 1.73
CA LEU A 498 -17.09 38.72 1.91
C LEU A 498 -17.74 40.10 2.20
N SER A 499 -17.01 41.20 1.99
CA SER A 499 -17.45 42.57 2.31
C SER A 499 -18.66 43.02 1.48
N THR A 500 -18.78 42.56 0.24
CA THR A 500 -19.87 42.92 -0.67
C THR A 500 -21.06 41.95 -0.64
N GLY A 501 -21.02 40.93 0.23
CA GLY A 501 -22.03 39.86 0.28
C GLY A 501 -21.99 38.86 -0.89
N ILE A 502 -21.10 39.08 -1.86
CA ILE A 502 -20.73 38.14 -2.93
C ILE A 502 -19.29 37.75 -2.66
N PRO A 503 -18.94 36.45 -2.66
CA PRO A 503 -17.60 36.02 -2.31
C PRO A 503 -16.64 36.34 -3.46
N LYS A 504 -15.55 37.04 -3.15
CA LYS A 504 -14.44 37.26 -4.08
C LYS A 504 -13.24 36.48 -3.61
N PHE A 505 -12.52 35.89 -4.56
CA PHE A 505 -11.44 34.96 -4.27
C PHE A 505 -10.11 35.50 -4.77
N ARG A 506 -9.06 35.22 -3.99
CA ARG A 506 -7.67 35.38 -4.37
C ARG A 506 -6.95 34.10 -4.02
N VAL A 507 -6.23 33.51 -4.97
CA VAL A 507 -5.65 32.18 -4.80
C VAL A 507 -4.14 32.25 -4.95
N GLU A 508 -3.43 31.73 -3.94
CA GLU A 508 -1.97 31.58 -4.00
C GLU A 508 -1.65 30.17 -4.49
N TYR A 509 -0.80 30.08 -5.51
CA TYR A 509 -0.30 28.84 -6.08
C TYR A 509 1.21 28.77 -5.89
N ALA A 510 1.72 27.63 -5.43
CA ALA A 510 3.15 27.41 -5.25
C ALA A 510 3.68 26.35 -6.22
N PHE A 511 4.86 26.56 -6.78
CA PHE A 511 5.60 25.51 -7.47
C PHE A 511 7.03 25.40 -6.96
N LYS A 512 7.59 24.19 -7.07
CA LYS A 512 9.02 23.96 -6.91
C LYS A 512 9.66 23.99 -8.29
N ASP A 513 10.59 24.91 -8.50
CA ASP A 513 11.35 24.97 -9.73
C ASP A 513 12.38 23.82 -9.82
N ASP A 514 13.08 23.74 -10.96
CA ASP A 514 14.03 22.65 -11.24
C ASP A 514 15.22 22.61 -10.27
N ILE A 515 15.49 23.71 -9.56
CA ILE A 515 16.53 23.81 -8.52
C ILE A 515 15.96 23.59 -7.11
N GLY A 516 14.68 23.25 -6.99
CA GLY A 516 14.00 22.95 -5.74
C GLY A 516 13.59 24.16 -4.90
N GLN A 517 13.70 25.38 -5.44
CA GLN A 517 13.19 26.58 -4.79
C GLN A 517 11.67 26.66 -4.94
N THR A 518 10.98 26.94 -3.84
CA THR A 518 9.54 27.22 -3.86
C THR A 518 9.32 28.67 -4.29
N ARG A 519 8.56 28.85 -5.37
CA ARG A 519 8.06 30.14 -5.83
C ARG A 519 6.56 30.16 -5.67
N SER A 520 6.03 31.23 -5.11
CA SER A 520 4.59 31.42 -4.93
C SER A 520 4.09 32.53 -5.84
N TYR A 521 2.91 32.32 -6.41
CA TYR A 521 2.23 33.23 -7.34
C TYR A 521 0.86 33.55 -6.79
N ILE A 522 0.43 34.79 -6.95
CA ILE A 522 -0.92 35.20 -6.59
C ILE A 522 -1.59 35.79 -7.82
N ASP A 523 -2.69 35.17 -8.24
CA ASP A 523 -3.43 35.54 -9.45
C ASP A 523 -2.52 35.62 -10.70
N GLY A 524 -1.52 34.73 -10.79
CA GLY A 524 -0.54 34.66 -11.88
C GLY A 524 0.67 35.59 -11.74
N ILE A 525 0.80 36.37 -10.67
CA ILE A 525 1.93 37.28 -10.42
C ILE A 525 2.87 36.67 -9.38
N GLU A 526 4.17 36.55 -9.69
CA GLU A 526 5.20 36.04 -8.77
C GLU A 526 5.30 36.95 -7.54
N LYS A 527 5.25 36.35 -6.35
CA LYS A 527 5.44 37.05 -5.08
C LYS A 527 6.95 37.24 -4.88
N GLU A 528 7.40 38.48 -4.70
CA GLU A 528 8.78 38.72 -4.25
C GLU A 528 8.95 38.09 -2.86
N ASN A 529 9.84 37.11 -2.74
CA ASN A 529 10.21 36.52 -1.46
C ASN A 529 10.96 37.59 -0.65
N GLY A 530 10.30 38.15 0.35
CA GLY A 530 10.85 39.15 1.28
C GLY A 530 11.84 38.58 2.28
#